data_AF-A0A0N1PEU6-F1
#
_entry.id   AF-A0A0N1PEU6-F1
#
_cell.length_a   1.000
_cell.length_b   1.000
_cell.length_c   1.000
_cell.angle_alpha   90.00
_cell.angle_beta   90.00
_cell.angle_gamma   90.00
#
_symmetry.space_group_name_H-M   'P 1'
#
loop_
_entity.id
_entity.type
_entity.pdbx_description
1 polymer ?
#
loop_
_entity_poly.entity_id
_entity_poly.type
_entity_poly.pdbx_seq_one_letter_code
_entity_poly.pdbx_strand_id
1 'polypeptide(L)'
;MMRPSRLWRRASYNSASLDELAIHACVGVIRNPSRGIMQGEPEWSCKLLLTECGSSARWPPSPSTIAAQQVFQLRCRGAAMAGYCFSNLKEGEVIHVVSKLIHKPRYVPVHEAYFTTTELLVTDSLGSITLVAQLC
;
A
#
# COMPACT_ATOMS: atom_id res chain seq x y z
N MET A 1 40.36 -4.49 -38.46
CA MET A 1 39.97 -3.79 -37.21
C MET A 1 38.72 -4.44 -36.66
N MET A 2 38.83 -5.02 -35.46
CA MET A 2 37.88 -5.97 -34.86
C MET A 2 36.77 -5.26 -34.07
N ARG A 3 35.56 -5.83 -34.13
CA ARG A 3 34.37 -5.45 -33.35
C ARG A 3 34.58 -5.75 -31.86
N PRO A 4 34.14 -4.90 -30.92
CA PRO A 4 34.11 -5.28 -29.51
C PRO A 4 32.88 -6.16 -29.23
N SER A 5 33.13 -7.41 -28.83
CA SER A 5 32.15 -8.35 -28.31
C SER A 5 31.66 -7.89 -26.93
N ARG A 6 30.36 -7.52 -26.83
CA ARG A 6 29.70 -7.30 -25.54
C ARG A 6 29.46 -8.65 -24.89
N LEU A 7 30.30 -8.99 -23.91
CA LEU A 7 30.11 -10.11 -23.00
C LEU A 7 28.88 -9.83 -22.12
N TRP A 8 27.76 -10.47 -22.46
CA TRP A 8 26.59 -10.54 -21.59
C TRP A 8 26.94 -11.44 -20.40
N ARG A 9 27.21 -10.84 -19.23
CA ARG A 9 27.17 -11.59 -17.97
C ARG A 9 25.71 -11.93 -17.68
N ARG A 10 25.29 -13.14 -18.02
CA ARG A 10 24.11 -13.78 -17.42
C ARG A 10 24.44 -14.03 -15.94
N ALA A 11 23.93 -13.17 -15.07
CA ALA A 11 23.84 -13.51 -13.65
C ALA A 11 22.75 -14.58 -13.51
N SER A 12 23.19 -15.79 -13.16
CA SER A 12 22.33 -16.90 -12.76
C SER A 12 21.69 -16.53 -11.43
N TYR A 13 20.40 -16.18 -11.42
CA TYR A 13 19.63 -16.06 -10.18
C TYR A 13 19.20 -17.46 -9.75
N ASN A 14 19.82 -17.94 -8.68
CA ASN A 14 19.45 -19.18 -8.02
C ASN A 14 18.00 -19.08 -7.49
N SER A 15 17.22 -20.09 -7.85
CA SER A 15 15.85 -20.34 -7.39
C SER A 15 15.83 -20.65 -5.89
N ALA A 16 15.58 -19.63 -5.08
CA ALA A 16 14.88 -19.76 -3.82
C ALA A 16 13.50 -19.14 -4.02
N SER A 17 12.43 -19.84 -3.63
CA SER A 17 11.04 -19.36 -3.73
C SER A 17 10.86 -18.07 -2.92
N LEU A 18 11.12 -16.94 -3.56
CA LEU A 18 10.77 -15.61 -3.08
C LEU A 18 9.30 -15.42 -3.39
N ASP A 19 8.47 -15.49 -2.35
CA ASP A 19 7.24 -14.69 -2.31
C ASP A 19 7.71 -13.26 -2.61
N GLU A 20 7.50 -12.79 -3.84
CA GLU A 20 7.93 -11.47 -4.28
C GLU A 20 7.30 -10.47 -3.32
N LEU A 21 8.12 -9.82 -2.49
CA LEU A 21 7.66 -8.85 -1.52
C LEU A 21 7.06 -7.68 -2.31
N ALA A 22 5.74 -7.72 -2.53
CA ALA A 22 5.00 -6.69 -3.23
C ALA A 22 4.95 -5.44 -2.35
N ILE A 23 6.01 -4.64 -2.40
CA ILE A 23 6.07 -3.34 -1.73
C ILE A 23 5.21 -2.37 -2.54
N HIS A 24 4.24 -1.76 -1.87
CA HIS A 24 3.36 -0.75 -2.42
C HIS A 24 3.56 0.57 -1.66
N ALA A 25 3.75 1.66 -2.41
CA ALA A 25 3.88 3.00 -1.88
C ALA A 25 2.73 3.88 -2.38
N CYS A 26 2.07 4.59 -1.47
CA CYS A 26 0.96 5.47 -1.81
C CYS A 26 0.83 6.64 -0.84
N VAL A 27 0.13 7.68 -1.28
CA VAL A 27 -0.26 8.83 -0.46
C VAL A 27 -1.78 8.83 -0.37
N GLY A 28 -2.33 8.97 0.83
CA GLY A 28 -3.77 8.99 1.01
C GLY A 28 -4.22 9.65 2.30
N VAL A 29 -5.52 9.85 2.40
CA VAL A 29 -6.17 10.48 3.55
C VAL A 29 -6.68 9.42 4.52
N ILE A 30 -6.37 9.60 5.81
CA ILE A 30 -6.82 8.71 6.89
C ILE A 30 -8.32 8.88 7.12
N ARG A 31 -9.05 7.76 7.12
CA ARG A 31 -10.47 7.69 7.50
C ARG A 31 -10.72 6.61 8.53
N ASN A 32 -11.58 6.90 9.49
CA ASN A 32 -12.02 5.97 10.54
C ASN A 32 -10.86 5.19 11.20
N PRO A 33 -9.84 5.88 11.76
CA PRO A 33 -8.74 5.22 12.45
C PRO A 33 -9.27 4.46 13.68
N SER A 34 -8.74 3.27 13.93
CA SER A 34 -9.15 2.40 15.02
C SER A 34 -7.96 1.76 15.71
N ARG A 35 -8.17 1.43 16.99
CA ARG A 35 -7.20 0.72 17.82
C ARG A 35 -7.72 -0.69 18.07
N GLY A 36 -6.82 -1.67 18.01
CA GLY A 36 -7.16 -3.07 18.19
C GLY A 36 -5.97 -3.92 18.62
N ILE A 37 -6.23 -5.21 18.75
CA ILE A 37 -5.23 -6.25 19.01
C ILE A 37 -5.50 -7.38 18.03
N MET A 38 -4.47 -7.83 17.31
CA MET A 38 -4.55 -8.95 16.40
C MET A 38 -3.46 -9.96 16.74
N GLN A 39 -3.85 -11.22 16.97
CA GLN A 39 -2.90 -12.31 17.28
C GLN A 39 -1.96 -11.97 18.47
N GLY A 40 -2.45 -11.22 19.45
CA GLY A 40 -1.68 -10.81 20.63
C GLY A 40 -0.80 -9.57 20.42
N GLU A 41 -0.76 -9.00 19.21
CA GLU A 41 0.01 -7.79 18.92
C GLU A 41 -0.91 -6.55 18.84
N PRO A 42 -0.45 -5.37 19.31
CA PRO A 42 -1.13 -4.11 19.06
C PRO A 42 -1.30 -3.85 17.56
N GLU A 43 -2.50 -3.40 17.18
CA GLU A 43 -2.84 -3.02 15.81
C GLU A 43 -3.49 -1.63 15.78
N TRP A 44 -2.99 -0.76 14.90
CA TRP A 44 -3.72 0.40 14.44
C TRP A 44 -4.21 0.14 13.01
N SER A 45 -5.44 0.51 12.70
CA SER A 45 -5.97 0.33 11.35
C SER A 45 -6.81 1.52 10.90
N CYS A 46 -6.89 1.76 9.60
CA CYS A 46 -7.75 2.77 9.03
C CYS A 46 -8.16 2.41 7.60
N LYS A 47 -9.12 3.17 7.05
CA LYS A 47 -9.31 3.25 5.61
C LYS A 47 -8.42 4.36 5.06
N LEU A 48 -7.68 4.07 4.00
CA LEU A 48 -6.83 5.04 3.31
C LEU A 48 -7.48 5.41 1.97
N LEU A 49 -7.86 6.67 1.81
CA LEU A 49 -8.45 7.18 0.58
C LEU A 49 -7.36 7.70 -0.35
N LEU A 50 -7.24 7.09 -1.53
CA LEU A 50 -6.35 7.53 -2.60
C LEU A 50 -7.20 8.18 -3.67
N THR A 51 -6.86 9.41 -4.04
CA THR A 51 -7.57 10.14 -5.09
C THR A 51 -6.62 10.35 -6.26
N GLU A 52 -7.07 9.91 -7.43
CA GLU A 52 -6.40 10.15 -8.71
C GLU A 52 -7.24 11.16 -9.48
N CYS A 53 -6.69 12.34 -9.71
CA CYS A 53 -7.31 13.35 -10.55
C CYS A 53 -6.30 13.89 -11.57
N GLY A 54 -6.76 14.11 -12.80
CA GLY A 54 -5.90 14.67 -13.84
C GLY A 54 -6.48 14.55 -15.24
N SER A 55 -5.63 14.83 -16.21
CA SER A 55 -5.95 14.74 -17.63
C SER A 55 -4.95 13.82 -18.31
N SER A 56 -5.40 13.12 -19.35
CA SER A 56 -4.52 12.27 -20.15
C SER A 56 -3.40 13.11 -20.77
N ALA A 57 -2.15 12.72 -20.55
CA ALA A 57 -1.00 13.31 -21.23
C ALA A 57 -0.86 12.85 -22.70
N ARG A 58 -1.78 11.99 -23.19
CA ARG A 58 -1.74 11.45 -24.55
C ARG A 58 -2.08 12.53 -25.57
N TRP A 59 -1.31 12.58 -26.66
CA TRP A 59 -1.61 13.43 -27.81
C TRP A 59 -2.33 12.62 -28.90
N PRO A 60 -3.37 13.16 -29.58
CA PRO A 60 -4.01 14.44 -29.31
C PRO A 60 -4.74 14.45 -27.95
N PRO A 61 -4.90 15.61 -27.29
CA PRO A 61 -5.50 15.68 -25.96
C PRO A 61 -6.92 15.15 -26.02
N SER A 62 -7.23 14.10 -25.23
CA SER A 62 -8.62 13.71 -25.02
C SER A 62 -9.24 14.64 -23.97
N PRO A 63 -10.48 15.12 -24.16
CA PRO A 63 -11.16 15.97 -23.18
C PRO A 63 -11.58 15.22 -21.91
N SER A 64 -11.21 13.93 -21.77
CA SER A 64 -11.57 13.10 -20.64
C SER A 64 -10.71 13.44 -19.42
N THR A 65 -11.32 14.08 -18.43
CA THR A 65 -10.76 14.19 -17.07
C THR A 65 -10.87 12.84 -16.37
N ILE A 66 -9.77 12.38 -15.78
CA ILE A 66 -9.77 11.21 -14.90
C ILE A 66 -10.03 11.72 -13.48
N ALA A 67 -11.06 11.19 -12.84
CA ALA A 67 -11.33 11.39 -11.42
C ALA A 67 -11.74 10.04 -10.85
N ALA A 68 -10.85 9.42 -10.09
CA ALA A 68 -11.08 8.14 -9.44
C ALA A 68 -10.68 8.22 -7.98
N GLN A 69 -11.36 7.44 -7.15
CA GLN A 69 -11.02 7.28 -5.75
C GLN A 69 -10.94 5.79 -5.43
N GLN A 70 -9.81 5.39 -4.85
CA GLN A 70 -9.58 4.04 -4.36
C GLN A 70 -9.54 4.05 -2.84
N VAL A 71 -9.94 2.94 -2.24
CA VAL A 71 -9.94 2.78 -0.78
C VAL A 71 -9.16 1.52 -0.44
N PHE A 72 -8.10 1.68 0.34
CA PHE A 72 -7.33 0.57 0.89
C PHE A 72 -7.59 0.43 2.39
N GLN A 73 -7.61 -0.82 2.87
CA GLN A 73 -7.53 -1.08 4.30
C GLN A 73 -6.05 -1.05 4.69
N LEU A 74 -5.66 -0.13 5.57
CA LEU A 74 -4.30 -0.05 6.11
C LEU A 74 -4.27 -0.66 7.52
N ARG A 75 -3.29 -1.53 7.76
CA ARG A 75 -3.01 -2.15 9.05
C ARG A 75 -1.57 -1.89 9.45
N CYS A 76 -1.39 -1.44 10.67
CA CYS A 76 -0.11 -1.17 11.30
C CYS A 76 0.01 -2.05 12.53
N ARG A 77 0.93 -3.02 12.49
CA ARG A 77 1.10 -4.02 13.55
C ARG A 77 2.44 -3.86 14.25
N GLY A 78 2.46 -4.23 15.52
CA GLY A 78 3.66 -4.15 16.36
C GLY A 78 3.60 -2.95 17.30
N ALA A 79 4.29 -3.09 18.43
CA ALA A 79 4.17 -2.15 19.53
C ALA A 79 4.69 -0.75 19.16
N ALA A 80 5.81 -0.69 18.42
CA ALA A 80 6.42 0.57 18.03
C ALA A 80 5.59 1.28 16.95
N MET A 81 5.22 0.56 15.90
CA MET A 81 4.49 1.11 14.75
C MET A 81 3.06 1.49 15.13
N ALA A 82 2.31 0.60 15.81
CA ALA A 82 0.97 0.93 16.26
C ALA A 82 1.01 2.06 17.29
N GLY A 83 1.97 2.05 18.23
CA GLY A 83 2.18 3.12 19.21
C GLY A 83 2.43 4.49 18.57
N TYR A 84 3.28 4.54 17.54
CA TYR A 84 3.51 5.73 16.74
C TYR A 84 2.22 6.22 16.07
N CYS A 85 1.49 5.32 15.39
CA CYS A 85 0.26 5.68 14.70
C CYS A 85 -0.82 6.20 15.68
N PHE A 86 -0.98 5.57 16.84
CA PHE A 86 -1.94 5.99 17.86
C PHE A 86 -1.68 7.39 18.41
N SER A 87 -0.42 7.79 18.47
CA SER A 87 0.01 9.04 19.10
C SER A 87 0.06 10.21 18.12
N ASN A 88 0.36 9.92 16.85
CA ASN A 88 0.71 10.95 15.87
C ASN A 88 -0.29 11.09 14.72
N LEU A 89 -1.13 10.09 14.47
CA LEU A 89 -2.00 10.07 13.28
C LEU A 89 -3.48 10.20 13.65
N LYS A 90 -4.18 11.08 12.92
CA LYS A 90 -5.59 11.41 13.14
C LYS A 90 -6.40 11.29 11.85
N GLU A 91 -7.72 11.19 12.01
CA GLU A 91 -8.64 11.22 10.88
C GLU A 91 -8.51 12.55 10.12
N GLY A 92 -8.54 12.48 8.78
CA GLY A 92 -8.41 13.64 7.90
C GLY A 92 -6.97 14.00 7.52
N GLU A 93 -5.96 13.42 8.16
CA GLU A 93 -4.57 13.69 7.82
C GLU A 93 -4.13 12.96 6.54
N VAL A 94 -3.17 13.56 5.83
CA VAL A 94 -2.54 12.98 4.64
C VAL A 94 -1.26 12.29 5.05
N ILE A 95 -1.15 11.00 4.72
CA ILE A 95 0.04 10.19 5.01
C ILE A 95 0.62 9.59 3.74
N HIS A 96 1.95 9.49 3.71
CA HIS A 96 2.69 8.64 2.79
C HIS A 96 2.95 7.30 3.47
N VAL A 97 2.67 6.21 2.77
CA VAL A 97 2.74 4.86 3.30
C VAL A 97 3.57 4.01 2.34
N VAL A 98 4.57 3.32 2.88
CA VAL A 98 5.28 2.23 2.22
C VAL A 98 4.90 0.96 2.96
N SER A 99 4.34 -0.02 2.27
CA SER A 99 3.69 -1.18 2.90
C SER A 99 3.84 -2.44 2.06
N LYS A 100 3.57 -3.59 2.67
CA LYS A 100 3.34 -4.84 1.93
C LYS A 100 1.89 -4.90 1.47
N LEU A 101 1.69 -5.15 0.18
CA LEU A 101 0.38 -5.43 -0.38
C LEU A 101 0.00 -6.90 -0.12
N ILE A 102 -1.14 -7.12 0.51
CA ILE A 102 -1.64 -8.46 0.83
C ILE A 102 -2.96 -8.66 0.11
N HIS A 103 -3.02 -9.72 -0.70
CA HIS A 103 -4.25 -10.20 -1.32
C HIS A 103 -4.77 -11.38 -0.51
N LYS A 104 -5.88 -11.18 0.17
CA LYS A 104 -6.50 -12.19 1.03
C LYS A 104 -7.84 -12.64 0.43
N PRO A 105 -8.02 -13.95 0.18
CA PRO A 105 -9.34 -14.46 -0.19
C PRO A 105 -10.29 -14.33 1.00
N ARG A 106 -11.49 -13.82 0.74
CA ARG A 106 -12.58 -13.69 1.68
C ARG A 106 -13.81 -14.38 1.11
N TYR A 107 -14.30 -15.39 1.82
CA TYR A 107 -15.58 -16.00 1.49
C TYR A 107 -16.72 -15.04 1.85
N VAL A 108 -17.64 -14.83 0.92
CA VAL A 108 -18.85 -14.02 1.12
C VAL A 108 -20.06 -14.94 1.01
N PRO A 109 -20.66 -15.36 2.14
CA PRO A 109 -21.73 -16.37 2.15
C PRO A 109 -22.94 -16.00 1.30
N VAL A 110 -23.34 -14.73 1.28
CA VAL A 110 -24.49 -14.24 0.50
C VAL A 110 -24.32 -14.46 -1.01
N HIS A 111 -23.09 -14.55 -1.49
CA HIS A 111 -22.77 -14.80 -2.89
C HIS A 111 -22.25 -16.23 -3.12
N GLU A 112 -22.15 -17.03 -2.05
CA GLU A 112 -21.52 -18.36 -2.04
C GLU A 112 -20.15 -18.42 -2.76
N ALA A 113 -19.42 -17.30 -2.74
CA ALA A 113 -18.22 -17.11 -3.55
C ALA A 113 -17.07 -16.47 -2.76
N TYR A 114 -15.86 -16.67 -3.24
CA TYR A 114 -14.65 -16.03 -2.72
C TYR A 114 -14.36 -14.74 -3.48
N PHE A 115 -14.10 -13.68 -2.75
CA PHE A 115 -13.63 -12.40 -3.27
C PHE A 115 -12.24 -12.12 -2.74
N THR A 116 -11.37 -11.57 -3.58
CA THR A 116 -10.05 -11.12 -3.13
C THR A 116 -10.18 -9.74 -2.50
N THR A 117 -9.83 -9.65 -1.23
CA THR A 117 -9.65 -8.39 -0.52
C THR A 117 -8.19 -7.99 -0.53
N THR A 118 -7.92 -6.71 -0.77
CA THR A 118 -6.55 -6.19 -0.79
C THR A 118 -6.34 -5.27 0.41
N GLU A 119 -5.28 -5.52 1.18
CA GLU A 119 -4.92 -4.71 2.35
C GLU A 119 -3.44 -4.32 2.31
N LEU A 120 -3.11 -3.20 2.95
CA LEU A 120 -1.77 -2.67 3.12
C LEU A 120 -1.31 -2.99 4.53
N LEU A 121 -0.16 -3.64 4.68
CA LEU A 121 0.43 -4.00 5.97
C LEU A 121 1.76 -3.26 6.18
N VAL A 122 1.84 -2.58 7.33
CA VAL A 122 3.08 -2.02 7.88
C VAL A 122 3.32 -2.70 9.24
N THR A 123 4.56 -3.09 9.51
CA THR A 123 4.96 -3.68 10.79
C THR A 123 6.16 -2.95 11.37
N ASP A 124 6.55 -3.28 12.60
CA ASP A 124 7.78 -2.79 13.22
C ASP A 124 9.04 -3.08 12.39
N SER A 125 9.01 -4.11 11.53
CA SER A 125 10.15 -4.54 10.71
C SER A 125 9.95 -4.30 9.20
N LEU A 126 8.80 -3.77 8.77
CA LEU A 126 8.44 -3.66 7.36
C LEU A 126 7.59 -2.44 7.05
N GLY A 127 8.06 -1.64 6.09
CA GLY A 127 7.35 -0.46 5.63
C GLY A 127 7.58 0.76 6.52
N SER A 128 6.87 1.84 6.20
CA SER A 128 6.99 3.12 6.91
C SER A 128 5.76 3.97 6.69
N ILE A 129 5.42 4.81 7.67
CA ILE A 129 4.35 5.79 7.57
C ILE A 129 4.88 7.17 7.94
N THR A 130 4.57 8.16 7.13
CA THR A 130 5.01 9.54 7.32
C THR A 130 3.84 10.48 7.15
N LEU A 131 3.64 11.38 8.12
CA LEU A 131 2.68 12.47 7.99
C LEU A 131 3.19 13.44 6.93
N VAL A 132 2.36 13.70 5.91
CA VAL A 132 2.69 14.60 4.80
C VAL A 132 2.06 15.97 5.03
N ALA A 133 0.78 15.98 5.39
CA ALA A 133 0.03 17.21 5.59
C ALA A 133 -1.18 16.98 6.51
N GLN A 134 -1.66 18.06 7.11
CA GLN A 134 -2.93 18.11 7.81
C GLN A 134 -3.91 18.88 6.93
N LEU A 135 -5.04 18.26 6.59
CA LEU A 135 -6.14 18.97 5.94
C LEU A 135 -6.88 19.73 7.06
N CYS A 136 -6.51 20.99 7.23
CA CYS A 136 -7.08 21.90 8.22
C CYS A 136 -8.60 22.07 8.05
#